data_AF-A0A3P7M3U8-F1
#
_entry.id   AF-A0A3P7M3U8-F1
#
_cell.length_a   1.000
_cell.length_b   1.000
_cell.length_c   1.000
_cell.angle_alpha   90.00
_cell.angle_beta   90.00
_cell.angle_gamma   90.00
#
_symmetry.space_group_name_H-M   'P 1'
#
loop_
_entity.id
_entity.type
_entity.pdbx_description
1 polymer ?
#
loop_
_entity_poly.entity_id
_entity_poly.type
_entity_poly.pdbx_seq_one_letter_code
_entity_poly.pdbx_strand_id
1 'polypeptide(L)'
;MREEVGFVLTRIVAVDPDRRENGSIVYKILRGNRYGSFKIGRTSGDLSIVKQLRSEQKGKNTLILEAADQGTPARKITSTIFVMVDESEPIGLHNGMLLDEEAHKVRIADGSERDYLSSRFFNIEADQLVTACIAIGLSLVLLSLLVTAVFFFHHRRAQLKRRMRRRLAHPVQCIQNGMQLQRGPQETRHGAG
;
A
#
# COMPACT_ATOMS: atom_id res chain seq x y z
N MET A 1 2.22 -12.41 38.08
CA MET A 1 3.15 -13.37 37.44
C MET A 1 4.47 -12.64 37.32
N ARG A 2 5.56 -13.21 37.85
CA ARG A 2 6.89 -12.58 37.84
C ARG A 2 7.50 -12.71 36.45
N GLU A 3 8.03 -11.65 35.88
CA GLU A 3 8.66 -11.69 34.56
C GLU A 3 10.18 -11.63 34.74
N GLU A 4 10.73 -12.82 35.01
CA GLU A 4 12.14 -13.04 35.30
C GLU A 4 12.95 -13.29 34.02
N VAL A 5 14.26 -13.45 34.19
CA VAL A 5 15.16 -13.86 33.10
C VAL A 5 14.64 -15.14 32.45
N GLY A 6 14.49 -15.13 31.13
CA GLY A 6 13.93 -16.23 30.35
C GLY A 6 12.44 -16.07 30.02
N PHE A 7 11.73 -15.12 30.62
CA PHE A 7 10.33 -14.87 30.30
C PHE A 7 10.18 -14.29 28.89
N VAL A 8 9.29 -14.89 28.09
CA VAL A 8 8.91 -14.41 26.76
C VAL A 8 7.78 -13.41 26.92
N LEU A 9 8.07 -12.15 26.62
CA LEU A 9 7.12 -11.04 26.71
C LEU A 9 6.06 -11.11 25.61
N THR A 10 6.49 -11.38 24.38
CA THR A 10 5.60 -11.47 23.22
C THR A 10 6.32 -12.13 22.04
N ARG A 11 5.56 -12.52 21.01
CA ARG A 11 6.09 -12.98 19.73
C ARG A 11 5.78 -11.98 18.63
N ILE A 12 6.82 -11.58 17.90
CA ILE A 12 6.72 -10.71 16.73
C ILE A 12 6.60 -11.58 15.49
N VAL A 13 5.59 -11.32 14.67
CA VAL A 13 5.38 -12.05 13.42
C VAL A 13 5.42 -11.07 12.26
N ALA A 14 6.35 -11.29 11.33
CA ALA A 14 6.32 -10.66 10.03
C ALA A 14 5.90 -11.67 8.97
N VAL A 15 5.19 -11.18 7.95
CA VAL A 15 4.59 -11.96 6.88
C VAL A 15 5.06 -11.38 5.55
N ASP A 16 5.66 -12.23 4.73
CA ASP A 16 6.02 -11.89 3.36
C ASP A 16 4.91 -12.40 2.42
N PRO A 17 4.13 -11.51 1.78
CA PRO A 17 3.00 -11.92 0.93
C PRO A 17 3.45 -12.66 -0.34
N ASP A 18 4.71 -12.46 -0.76
CA ASP A 18 5.28 -13.10 -1.95
C ASP A 18 5.59 -14.59 -1.70
N ARG A 19 5.70 -14.97 -0.42
CA ARG A 19 5.94 -16.34 0.02
C ARG A 19 4.96 -16.69 1.14
N ARG A 20 3.75 -17.09 0.77
CA ARG A 20 2.79 -17.69 1.71
C ARG A 20 3.49 -18.84 2.45
N GLU A 21 3.51 -18.72 3.78
CA GLU A 21 4.24 -19.54 4.76
C GLU A 21 5.78 -19.45 4.72
N ASN A 22 6.35 -18.80 5.76
CA ASN A 22 7.75 -18.87 6.17
C ASN A 22 8.81 -18.55 5.09
N GLY A 23 8.67 -17.41 4.39
CA GLY A 23 9.86 -16.70 3.94
C GLY A 23 10.87 -16.62 5.09
N SER A 24 12.15 -16.91 4.85
CA SER A 24 13.14 -16.92 5.94
C SER A 24 13.34 -15.49 6.45
N ILE A 25 12.58 -15.14 7.49
CA ILE A 25 12.60 -13.82 8.11
C ILE A 25 13.58 -13.82 9.27
N VAL A 26 14.38 -12.76 9.32
CA VAL A 26 15.38 -12.51 10.34
C VAL A 26 14.96 -11.30 11.16
N TYR A 27 14.79 -11.50 12.46
CA TYR A 27 14.47 -10.45 13.41
C TYR A 27 15.71 -9.92 14.13
N LYS A 28 15.75 -8.61 14.40
CA LYS A 28 16.76 -7.98 15.27
C LYS A 28 16.23 -6.77 16.01
N ILE A 29 16.82 -6.47 17.16
CA ILE A 29 16.63 -5.20 17.87
C ILE A 29 17.62 -4.19 17.31
N LEU A 30 17.13 -3.10 16.72
CA LEU A 30 17.95 -2.02 16.18
C LEU A 30 18.34 -1.00 17.26
N ARG A 31 17.39 -0.61 18.13
CA ARG A 31 17.57 0.45 19.13
C ARG A 31 16.72 0.19 20.38
N GLY A 32 17.02 0.92 21.45
CA GLY A 32 16.21 0.90 22.69
C GLY A 32 16.67 -0.09 23.76
N ASN A 33 17.55 -1.03 23.41
CA ASN A 33 18.04 -2.07 24.33
C ASN A 33 19.36 -1.70 25.01
N ARG A 34 19.45 -0.49 25.57
CA ARG A 34 20.71 0.09 26.09
C ARG A 34 21.37 -0.74 27.21
N TYR A 35 20.58 -1.44 28.01
CA TYR A 35 21.07 -2.29 29.10
C TYR A 35 21.31 -3.76 28.68
N GLY A 36 20.91 -4.11 27.45
CA GLY A 36 20.95 -5.49 26.97
C GLY A 36 20.02 -6.42 27.76
N SER A 37 18.92 -5.92 28.30
CA SER A 37 17.95 -6.70 29.08
C SER A 37 16.95 -7.46 28.21
N PHE A 38 16.81 -7.09 26.93
CA PHE A 38 15.90 -7.73 25.98
C PHE A 38 16.65 -8.51 24.91
N LYS A 39 16.07 -9.61 24.45
CA LYS A 39 16.56 -10.39 23.31
C LYS A 39 15.39 -10.75 22.41
N ILE A 40 15.61 -10.74 21.10
CA ILE A 40 14.66 -11.29 20.13
C ILE A 40 15.22 -12.55 19.49
N GLY A 41 14.42 -13.62 19.42
CA GLY A 41 14.74 -14.82 18.67
C GLY A 41 14.88 -14.50 17.19
N ARG A 42 16.07 -14.71 16.62
CA ARG A 42 16.39 -14.32 15.24
C ARG A 42 15.43 -14.91 14.20
N THR A 43 14.91 -16.11 14.45
CA THR A 43 13.97 -16.82 13.57
C THR A 43 12.59 -16.97 14.18
N SER A 44 12.46 -17.11 15.51
CA SER A 44 11.17 -17.30 16.17
C SER A 44 10.38 -16.01 16.38
N GLY A 45 11.07 -14.85 16.40
CA GLY A 45 10.45 -13.57 16.72
C GLY A 45 10.09 -13.39 18.21
N ASP A 46 10.47 -14.33 19.08
CA ASP A 46 10.18 -14.25 20.51
C ASP A 46 11.01 -13.15 21.18
N LEU A 47 10.35 -12.14 21.73
CA LEU A 47 10.97 -11.08 22.51
C LEU A 47 10.95 -11.50 23.99
N SER A 48 12.14 -11.63 24.60
CA SER A 48 12.30 -12.13 25.97
C SER A 48 13.20 -11.25 26.83
N ILE A 49 13.07 -11.38 28.14
CA ILE A 49 13.97 -10.78 29.12
C ILE A 49 15.19 -11.70 29.31
N VAL A 50 16.40 -11.16 29.21
CA VAL A 50 17.66 -11.92 29.38
C VAL A 50 18.54 -11.41 30.51
N LYS A 51 18.18 -10.27 31.11
CA LYS A 51 18.80 -9.76 32.34
C LYS A 51 17.72 -9.22 33.24
N GLN A 52 17.96 -9.32 34.54
CA GLN A 52 17.09 -8.74 35.55
C GLN A 52 16.86 -7.25 35.26
N LEU A 53 15.59 -6.86 35.24
CA LEU A 53 15.20 -5.48 35.09
C LEU A 53 15.55 -4.73 36.37
N ARG A 54 16.24 -3.61 36.22
CA ARG A 54 16.62 -2.74 37.33
C ARG A 54 15.71 -1.53 37.44
N SER A 55 15.77 -0.87 38.59
CA SER A 55 15.00 0.35 38.87
C SER A 55 15.22 1.47 37.85
N GLU A 56 16.39 1.58 37.21
CA GLU A 56 16.64 2.60 36.18
C GLU A 56 15.94 2.28 34.84
N GLN A 57 15.35 1.09 34.73
CA GLN A 57 14.60 0.63 33.58
C GLN A 57 13.09 0.79 33.78
N LYS A 58 12.65 1.29 34.94
CA LYS A 58 11.25 1.58 35.24
C LYS A 58 10.66 2.59 34.23
N GLY A 59 9.38 2.45 33.94
CA GLY A 59 8.65 3.25 32.97
C GLY A 59 8.72 2.73 31.53
N LYS A 60 8.51 3.62 30.57
CA LYS A 60 8.34 3.30 29.14
C LYS A 60 9.69 3.12 28.43
N ASN A 61 10.05 1.89 28.11
CA ASN A 61 11.20 1.58 27.26
C ASN A 61 10.75 1.43 25.80
N THR A 62 11.37 2.18 24.88
CA THR A 62 11.03 2.13 23.46
C THR A 62 12.04 1.28 22.71
N LEU A 63 11.63 0.13 22.20
CA LEU A 63 12.43 -0.77 21.37
C LEU A 63 12.09 -0.57 19.89
N ILE A 64 13.10 -0.48 19.04
CA ILE A 64 12.92 -0.48 17.58
C ILE A 64 13.42 -1.82 17.07
N LEU A 65 12.53 -2.57 16.42
CA LEU A 65 12.81 -3.88 15.83
C LEU A 65 12.88 -3.77 14.30
N GLU A 66 13.64 -4.67 13.67
CA GLU A 66 13.62 -4.89 12.22
C GLU A 66 13.29 -6.37 11.95
N ALA A 67 12.41 -6.60 10.99
CA ALA A 67 12.23 -7.88 10.34
C ALA A 67 12.71 -7.75 8.89
N ALA A 68 13.58 -8.67 8.47
CA ALA A 68 14.16 -8.69 7.13
C ALA A 68 13.92 -10.04 6.49
N ASP A 69 13.44 -10.07 5.24
CA ASP A 69 13.49 -11.29 4.45
C ASP A 69 14.94 -11.63 4.05
N GLN A 70 15.12 -12.80 3.44
CA GLN A 70 16.38 -13.22 2.82
C GLN A 70 16.32 -13.15 1.29
N GLY A 71 15.50 -12.25 0.75
CA GLY A 71 15.46 -11.95 -0.67
C GLY A 71 16.74 -11.27 -1.17
N THR A 72 16.89 -11.16 -2.48
CA THR A 72 17.94 -10.34 -3.11
C THR A 72 17.30 -9.44 -4.16
N PRO A 73 17.16 -8.13 -3.92
CA PRO A 73 17.55 -7.41 -2.69
C PRO A 73 16.69 -7.81 -1.47
N ALA A 74 17.27 -7.73 -0.28
CA ALA A 74 16.56 -8.04 0.97
C ALA A 74 15.61 -6.91 1.36
N ARG A 75 14.39 -7.27 1.76
CA ARG A 75 13.30 -6.34 2.05
C ARG A 75 13.06 -6.32 3.56
N LYS A 76 12.82 -5.13 4.10
CA LYS A 76 12.88 -4.87 5.54
C LYS A 76 11.72 -4.02 5.99
N ILE A 77 11.21 -4.31 7.18
CA ILE A 77 10.25 -3.47 7.89
C ILE A 77 10.76 -3.20 9.30
N THR A 78 10.51 -2.00 9.81
CA THR A 78 10.80 -1.61 11.18
C THR A 78 9.53 -1.44 11.98
N SER A 79 9.58 -1.78 13.27
CA SER A 79 8.46 -1.64 14.19
C SER A 79 8.92 -1.10 15.53
N THR A 80 8.08 -0.26 16.14
CA THR A 80 8.33 0.33 17.45
C THR A 80 7.47 -0.38 18.49
N ILE A 81 8.11 -0.90 19.54
CA ILE A 81 7.46 -1.57 20.65
C ILE A 81 7.74 -0.81 21.93
N PHE A 82 6.71 -0.64 22.75
CA PHE A 82 6.83 -0.05 24.08
C PHE A 82 6.77 -1.14 25.13
N VAL A 83 7.84 -1.22 25.93
CA VAL A 83 7.96 -2.11 27.07
C VAL A 83 7.83 -1.26 28.33
N MET A 84 6.67 -1.33 28.96
CA MET A 84 6.38 -0.67 30.22
C MET A 84 6.89 -1.55 31.35
N VAL A 85 7.74 -1.02 32.21
CA VAL A 85 8.26 -1.71 33.39
C VAL A 85 7.71 -1.01 34.62
N ASP A 86 6.75 -1.64 35.27
CA ASP A 86 6.10 -1.14 36.48
C ASP A 86 6.78 -1.70 37.73
N GLU A 87 6.75 -0.93 38.82
CA GLU A 87 7.05 -1.40 40.17
C GLU A 87 5.99 -2.44 40.59
N SER A 88 6.41 -3.62 41.07
CA SER A 88 5.49 -4.40 41.88
C SER A 88 5.37 -3.77 43.26
N GLU A 89 4.15 -3.66 43.75
CA GLU A 89 3.88 -3.54 45.18
C GLU A 89 4.67 -4.61 45.95
N PRO A 90 5.32 -4.27 47.09
CA PRO A 90 5.95 -5.27 47.93
C PRO A 90 4.90 -6.29 48.38
N ILE A 91 5.18 -7.56 48.17
CA ILE A 91 4.31 -8.65 48.60
C ILE A 91 4.25 -8.55 50.14
N GLY A 92 3.08 -8.24 50.68
CA GLY A 92 2.91 -7.83 52.08
C GLY A 92 3.54 -8.75 53.12
N LEU A 93 3.78 -8.19 54.31
CA LEU A 93 4.42 -8.81 55.47
C LEU A 93 4.00 -10.27 55.69
N HIS A 94 4.94 -11.21 55.62
CA HIS A 94 4.78 -12.55 56.19
C HIS A 94 5.72 -12.67 57.40
N ASN A 95 5.16 -12.90 58.59
CA ASN A 95 5.91 -13.09 59.84
C ASN A 95 6.93 -11.97 60.18
N GLY A 96 6.63 -10.71 59.83
CA GLY A 96 7.47 -9.58 60.20
C GLY A 96 8.75 -9.38 59.36
N MET A 97 8.92 -10.15 58.27
CA MET A 97 10.05 -9.98 57.35
C MET A 97 9.58 -9.33 56.04
N LEU A 98 10.19 -8.20 55.67
CA LEU A 98 10.15 -7.67 54.31
C LEU A 98 10.94 -8.65 53.43
N LEU A 99 10.25 -9.40 52.58
CA LEU A 99 10.93 -10.05 51.46
C LEU A 99 11.24 -8.95 50.45
N ASP A 100 12.54 -8.67 50.29
CA ASP A 100 13.11 -7.71 49.34
C ASP A 100 12.98 -8.18 47.87
N GLU A 101 11.91 -8.93 47.56
CA GLU A 101 11.62 -9.37 46.20
C GLU A 101 10.86 -8.27 45.47
N GLU A 102 11.58 -7.22 45.06
CA GLU A 102 11.13 -6.32 43.99
C GLU A 102 10.93 -7.14 42.71
N ALA A 103 9.68 -7.48 42.39
CA ALA A 103 9.34 -8.05 41.09
C ALA A 103 9.01 -6.90 40.13
N HIS A 104 9.56 -6.91 38.92
CA HIS A 104 9.11 -5.95 37.91
C HIS A 104 7.93 -6.56 37.14
N LYS A 105 6.85 -5.79 36.98
CA LYS A 105 5.75 -6.16 36.10
C LYS A 105 5.96 -5.47 34.76
N VAL A 106 6.09 -6.24 33.70
CA VAL A 106 6.27 -5.74 32.34
C VAL A 106 4.94 -5.80 31.60
N ARG A 107 4.68 -4.76 30.79
CA ARG A 107 3.55 -4.71 29.87
C ARG A 107 4.06 -4.29 28.51
N ILE A 108 3.54 -4.92 27.46
CA ILE A 108 3.88 -4.56 26.09
C ILE A 108 2.73 -3.76 25.49
N ALA A 109 3.06 -2.62 24.88
CA ALA A 109 2.15 -1.86 24.04
C ALA A 109 2.77 -1.69 22.65
N ASP A 110 1.96 -1.84 21.60
CA ASP A 110 2.35 -1.34 20.29
C ASP A 110 2.07 0.17 20.20
N GLY A 111 2.47 0.82 19.10
CA GLY A 111 2.22 2.25 18.83
C GLY A 111 0.79 2.76 19.08
N SER A 112 -0.19 1.85 19.20
CA SER A 112 -1.58 2.08 19.56
C SER A 112 -1.80 1.86 21.06
N GLU A 113 -2.21 2.92 21.76
CA GLU A 113 -2.50 2.95 23.19
C GLU A 113 -3.58 1.95 23.69
N ARG A 114 -4.21 1.18 22.78
CA ARG A 114 -5.47 0.46 23.06
C ARG A 114 -5.42 -1.07 23.09
N ASP A 115 -4.37 -1.75 22.62
CA ASP A 115 -4.40 -3.22 22.56
C ASP A 115 -3.20 -3.86 23.26
N TYR A 116 -3.47 -4.46 24.42
CA TYR A 116 -2.49 -5.12 25.29
C TYR A 116 -2.32 -6.63 25.00
N LEU A 117 -2.93 -7.18 23.95
CA LEU A 117 -2.95 -8.64 23.70
C LEU A 117 -2.83 -9.07 22.22
N SER A 118 -2.41 -8.21 21.30
CA SER A 118 -2.39 -8.60 19.89
C SER A 118 -0.99 -8.99 19.40
N SER A 119 -0.80 -10.28 19.11
CA SER A 119 0.23 -10.73 18.17
C SER A 119 -0.05 -10.08 16.82
N ARG A 120 0.53 -8.89 16.57
CA ARG A 120 0.39 -8.23 15.27
C ARG A 120 1.29 -8.89 14.24
N PHE A 121 0.71 -9.07 13.06
CA PHE A 121 1.41 -9.46 11.85
C PHE A 121 1.87 -8.21 11.11
N PHE A 122 3.17 -8.14 10.78
CA PHE A 122 3.76 -7.07 9.97
C PHE A 122 3.98 -7.54 8.54
N ASN A 123 3.37 -6.92 7.55
CA ASN A 123 3.56 -7.31 6.15
C ASN A 123 4.85 -6.68 5.58
N ILE A 124 5.73 -7.49 4.99
CA ILE A 124 6.94 -7.04 4.28
C ILE A 124 6.53 -6.69 2.84
N GLU A 125 5.89 -5.54 2.63
CA GLU A 125 5.30 -5.12 1.33
C GLU A 125 6.32 -4.80 0.24
N ALA A 126 6.18 -5.42 -0.94
CA ALA A 126 6.92 -5.18 -2.20
C ALA A 126 7.19 -3.70 -2.47
N ASP A 127 8.44 -3.41 -2.84
CA ASP A 127 9.01 -2.08 -3.05
C ASP A 127 8.00 -1.14 -3.74
N GLN A 128 7.68 -0.01 -3.11
CA GLN A 128 6.69 0.98 -3.60
C GLN A 128 7.01 1.45 -5.04
N LEU A 129 8.28 1.35 -5.45
CA LEU A 129 8.75 1.62 -6.81
C LEU A 129 8.15 0.69 -7.86
N VAL A 130 8.07 -0.62 -7.61
CA VAL A 130 7.52 -1.58 -8.58
C VAL A 130 6.01 -1.34 -8.76
N THR A 131 5.30 -1.14 -7.65
CA THR A 131 3.87 -0.80 -7.65
C THR A 131 3.61 0.52 -8.38
N ALA A 132 4.44 1.54 -8.15
CA ALA A 132 4.35 2.80 -8.86
C ALA A 132 4.61 2.63 -10.37
N CYS A 133 5.62 1.86 -10.77
CA CYS A 133 5.92 1.61 -12.18
C CYS A 133 4.76 0.91 -12.91
N ILE A 134 4.15 -0.10 -12.28
CA ILE A 134 2.98 -0.79 -12.85
C ILE A 134 1.80 0.18 -12.98
N ALA A 135 1.52 0.99 -11.95
CA ALA A 135 0.44 1.97 -11.97
C ALA A 135 0.64 3.05 -13.04
N ILE A 136 1.87 3.54 -13.20
CA ILE A 136 2.24 4.50 -14.26
C ILE A 136 2.05 3.86 -15.63
N GLY A 137 2.54 2.63 -15.83
CA GLY A 137 2.40 1.89 -17.08
C GLY A 137 0.94 1.69 -17.49
N LEU A 138 0.09 1.25 -16.58
CA LEU A 138 -1.35 1.10 -16.82
C LEU A 138 -2.03 2.43 -17.16
N SER A 139 -1.66 3.50 -16.47
CA SER A 139 -2.20 4.84 -16.73
C SER A 139 -1.85 5.33 -18.15
N LEU A 140 -0.63 5.08 -18.62
CA LEU A 140 -0.19 5.43 -19.97
C LEU A 140 -0.94 4.62 -21.05
N VAL A 141 -1.17 3.33 -20.82
CA VAL A 141 -1.94 2.48 -21.73
C VAL A 141 -3.39 2.96 -21.83
N LEU A 142 -4.03 3.26 -20.70
CA LEU A 142 -5.40 3.78 -20.68
C LEU A 142 -5.52 5.14 -21.38
N LEU A 143 -4.54 6.04 -21.17
CA LEU A 143 -4.51 7.33 -21.86
C LEU A 143 -4.38 7.15 -23.38
N SER A 144 -3.53 6.23 -23.84
CA SER A 144 -3.38 5.90 -25.27
C SER A 144 -4.69 5.37 -25.88
N LEU A 145 -5.39 4.47 -25.17
CA LEU A 145 -6.69 3.94 -25.60
C LEU A 145 -7.76 5.04 -25.65
N LEU A 146 -7.77 5.97 -24.69
CA LEU A 146 -8.69 7.10 -24.71
C LEU A 146 -8.42 8.04 -25.89
N VAL A 147 -7.16 8.40 -26.15
CA VAL A 147 -6.79 9.28 -27.28
C VAL A 147 -7.19 8.64 -28.61
N THR A 148 -6.89 7.36 -28.80
CA THR A 148 -7.26 6.62 -30.01
C THR A 148 -8.78 6.50 -30.16
N ALA A 149 -9.52 6.24 -29.09
CA ALA A 149 -10.99 6.20 -29.11
C ALA A 149 -11.61 7.57 -29.45
N VAL A 150 -11.10 8.66 -28.88
CA VAL A 150 -11.52 10.04 -29.17
C VAL A 150 -11.23 10.37 -30.64
N PHE A 151 -10.03 10.08 -31.14
CA PHE A 151 -9.68 10.29 -32.54
C PHE A 151 -10.61 9.51 -33.46
N PHE A 152 -10.85 8.23 -33.18
CA PHE A 152 -11.75 7.40 -33.96
C PHE A 152 -13.18 7.93 -33.94
N PHE A 153 -13.66 8.37 -32.79
CA PHE A 153 -14.98 8.95 -32.64
C PHE A 153 -15.13 10.27 -33.40
N HIS A 154 -14.14 11.17 -33.30
CA HIS A 154 -14.09 12.39 -34.10
C HIS A 154 -14.01 12.09 -35.58
N HIS A 155 -13.21 11.09 -35.97
CA HIS A 155 -13.08 10.66 -37.34
C HIS A 155 -14.40 10.09 -37.87
N ARG A 156 -15.07 9.20 -37.12
CA ARG A 156 -16.40 8.69 -37.45
C ARG A 156 -17.44 9.80 -37.56
N ARG A 157 -17.46 10.75 -36.61
CA ARG A 157 -18.32 11.94 -36.66
C ARG A 157 -18.06 12.77 -37.90
N ALA A 158 -16.78 12.99 -38.25
CA ALA A 158 -16.39 13.70 -39.47
C ALA A 158 -16.80 12.94 -40.74
N GLN A 159 -16.63 11.62 -40.78
CA GLN A 159 -17.09 10.77 -41.88
C GLN A 159 -18.61 10.81 -42.03
N LEU A 160 -19.37 10.73 -40.93
CA LEU A 160 -20.83 10.83 -40.92
C LEU A 160 -21.29 12.19 -41.45
N LYS A 161 -20.68 13.29 -40.98
CA LYS A 161 -20.95 14.64 -41.50
C LYS A 161 -20.65 14.74 -43.00
N ARG A 162 -19.55 14.16 -43.49
CA ARG A 162 -19.22 14.11 -44.94
C ARG A 162 -20.24 13.29 -45.73
N ARG A 163 -20.67 12.12 -45.21
CA ARG A 163 -21.70 11.27 -45.84
C ARG A 163 -23.06 11.98 -45.93
N MET A 164 -23.48 12.66 -44.87
CA MET A 164 -24.71 13.47 -44.88
C MET A 164 -24.61 14.61 -45.90
N ARG A 165 -23.51 15.38 -45.92
CA ARG A 165 -23.29 16.45 -46.92
C ARG A 165 -23.34 15.94 -48.36
N ARG A 166 -22.73 14.78 -48.65
CA ARG A 166 -22.80 14.15 -49.99
C ARG A 166 -24.22 13.72 -50.37
N ARG A 167 -25.00 13.18 -49.43
CA ARG A 167 -26.41 12.80 -49.68
C ARG A 167 -27.32 14.02 -49.88
N LEU A 168 -27.10 15.12 -49.18
CA LEU A 168 -27.84 16.37 -49.40
C LEU A 168 -27.41 17.10 -50.69
N ALA A 169 -26.18 16.93 -51.18
CA ALA A 169 -25.71 17.56 -52.43
C ALA A 169 -26.29 16.91 -53.70
N HIS A 170 -26.63 15.62 -53.66
CA HIS A 170 -27.15 14.87 -54.81
C HIS A 170 -28.50 15.37 -55.35
N PRO A 171 -29.53 15.69 -54.53
CA PRO A 171 -30.79 16.24 -55.04
C PRO A 171 -30.66 17.69 -55.55
N VAL A 172 -29.72 18.48 -55.03
CA VAL A 172 -29.50 19.88 -55.47
C VAL A 172 -28.96 19.94 -56.90
N GLN A 173 -28.06 19.03 -57.28
CA GLN A 173 -27.56 18.91 -58.66
C GLN A 173 -28.63 18.40 -59.63
N CYS A 174 -29.50 17.47 -59.23
CA CYS A 174 -30.62 17.03 -60.07
C CYS A 174 -31.63 18.17 -60.32
N ILE A 175 -31.89 19.02 -59.32
CA ILE A 175 -32.80 20.17 -59.46
C ILE A 175 -32.18 21.27 -60.34
N GLN A 176 -30.89 21.58 -60.17
CA GLN A 176 -30.20 22.57 -61.04
C GLN A 176 -30.07 22.09 -62.49
N ASN A 177 -29.75 20.81 -62.72
CA ASN A 177 -29.66 20.26 -64.06
C ASN A 177 -31.05 20.14 -64.72
N GLY A 178 -32.11 19.87 -63.95
CA GLY A 178 -33.49 19.88 -64.45
C GLY A 178 -34.00 21.27 -64.88
N MET A 179 -33.55 22.36 -64.23
CA MET A 179 -33.92 23.73 -64.61
C MET A 179 -33.15 24.27 -65.83
N GLN A 180 -31.98 23.72 -66.17
CA GLN A 180 -31.22 24.12 -67.37
C GLN A 180 -31.80 23.52 -68.67
N LEU A 181 -32.49 22.37 -68.60
CA LEU A 181 -33.09 21.70 -69.75
C LEU A 181 -34.39 22.36 -70.27
N GLN A 182 -34.94 23.37 -69.59
CA GLN A 182 -36.12 24.12 -70.06
C GLN A 182 -35.79 25.41 -70.84
N ARG A 183 -34.51 25.78 -71.02
CA ARG A 183 -34.10 26.88 -71.90
C ARG A 183 -33.47 26.34 -73.19
N GLY A 184 -34.29 25.77 -74.07
CA GLY A 184 -33.95 25.54 -75.48
C GLY A 184 -34.18 26.80 -76.33
N PRO A 185 -33.51 26.96 -77.49
CA PRO A 185 -33.36 28.24 -78.19
C PRO A 185 -34.67 28.68 -78.88
N GLN A 186 -35.06 29.95 -78.73
CA GLN A 186 -36.12 30.53 -79.57
C GLN A 186 -35.57 30.81 -80.97
N GLU A 187 -36.14 30.08 -81.92
CA GLU A 187 -35.94 30.10 -83.36
C GLU A 187 -36.37 31.45 -83.95
N THR A 188 -35.44 32.14 -84.64
CA THR A 188 -35.75 33.27 -85.52
C THR A 188 -36.42 32.75 -86.78
N ARG A 189 -37.71 33.04 -87.00
CA ARG A 189 -38.39 32.77 -88.26
C ARG A 189 -38.55 34.05 -89.08
N HIS A 190 -37.78 34.13 -90.17
CA HIS A 190 -38.12 34.93 -91.35
C HIS A 190 -39.42 34.39 -91.98
N GLY A 191 -40.30 35.29 -92.39
CA GLY A 191 -41.47 34.99 -93.23
C GLY A 191 -41.54 36.03 -94.34
N ALA A 192 -41.33 35.56 -95.57
CA ALA A 192 -41.56 36.26 -96.83
C ALA A 192 -43.06 36.31 -97.16
N GLY A 193 -43.48 37.30 -97.95
CA GLY A 193 -44.82 37.43 -98.53
C GLY A 193 -45.23 38.88 -98.66
#